data_AF-A0A2V7RZY2-F1
#
_entry.id   AF-A0A2V7RZY2-F1
#
_cell.length_a   1.000
_cell.length_b   1.000
_cell.length_c   1.000
_cell.angle_alpha   90.00
_cell.angle_beta   90.00
_cell.angle_gamma   90.00
#
_symmetry.space_group_name_H-M   'P 1'
#
loop_
_entity.id
_entity.type
_entity.pdbx_description
1 polymer ?
#
loop_
_entity_poly.entity_id
_entity_poly.type
_entity_poly.pdbx_seq_one_letter_code
_entity_poly.pdbx_strand_id
1 'polypeptide(L)' 'MLTVTVISPEAVLFEGTTDSIVAPAYDGEVGILTGHAPM' A
#
# COMPACT_ATOMS: atom_id res chain seq x y z
N MET A 1 2.90 -10.04 7.34
CA MET A 1 3.82 -8.93 7.02
C MET A 1 3.75 -8.66 5.53
N LEU A 2 3.22 -7.49 5.20
CA LEU A 2 3.10 -6.91 3.87
C LEU A 2 4.28 -5.95 3.67
N THR A 3 5.04 -6.10 2.59
CA THR A 3 6.07 -5.13 2.19
C THR A 3 5.41 -4.05 1.34
N VAL A 4 5.61 -2.79 1.71
CA VAL A 4 4.96 -1.64 1.08
C VAL A 4 6.03 -0.62 0.69
N THR A 5 5.93 -0.13 -0.55
CA THR A 5 6.76 0.95 -1.07
C THR A 5 5.85 2.01 -1.68
N VAL A 6 5.98 3.26 -1.24
CA VAL A 6 5.27 4.42 -1.82
C VAL A 6 6.24 5.15 -2.73
N ILE A 7 5.88 5.25 -4.02
CA ILE A 7 6.76 5.74 -5.08
C ILE A 7 6.09 6.93 -5.76
N SER A 8 6.80 8.05 -5.87
CA SER A 8 6.45 9.16 -6.77
C SER A 8 7.29 9.08 -8.04
N PRO A 9 6.97 9.87 -9.09
CA PRO A 9 7.80 9.94 -10.29
C PRO A 9 9.26 10.36 -10.03
N GLU A 10 9.50 11.14 -8.97
CA GLU A 10 10.81 11.72 -8.64
C GLU A 10 11.63 10.84 -7.68
N ALA A 11 10.97 10.15 -6.74
CA ALA A 11 11.65 9.38 -5.70
C ALA A 11 10.75 8.35 -4.99
N VAL A 12 11.38 7.40 -4.30
CA VAL A 12 10.73 6.58 -3.28
C VAL A 12 10.50 7.42 -2.04
N LEU A 13 9.24 7.54 -1.61
CA LEU A 13 8.84 8.34 -0.46
C LEU A 13 8.79 7.52 0.83
N PHE A 14 8.49 6.22 0.72
CA PHE A 14 8.42 5.31 1.85
C PHE A 14 8.74 3.88 1.44
N GLU A 15 9.43 3.14 2.30
CA GLU A 15 9.67 1.72 2.18
C GLU A 15 9.63 1.08 3.57
N GLY A 16 8.85 0.01 3.74
CA GLY A 16 8.74 -0.65 5.03
C GLY A 16 7.86 -1.89 5.04
N THR A 17 7.73 -2.48 6.21
CA THR A 17 6.84 -3.62 6.47
C THR A 17 5.72 -3.21 7.41
N THR A 18 4.51 -3.71 7.15
CA THR A 18 3.31 -3.43 7.95
C THR A 18 2.37 -4.63 7.92
N ASP A 19 1.38 -4.65 8.81
CA ASP A 19 0.33 -5.68 8.83
C ASP A 19 -0.87 -5.31 7.97
N SER A 20 -1.11 -4.00 7.80
CA SER A 20 -2.22 -3.44 7.01
C SER A 20 -1.90 -2.03 6.48
N ILE A 21 -2.55 -1.65 5.39
CA ILE A 21 -2.60 -0.25 4.91
C ILE A 21 -4.03 0.15 4.55
N VAL A 22 -4.30 1.46 4.61
CA VAL A 22 -5.50 2.07 4.04
C VAL A 22 -5.03 3.15 3.06
N ALA A 23 -5.52 3.10 1.83
CA ALA A 23 -5.14 4.03 0.77
C ALA A 23 -6.38 4.58 0.05
N PRO A 24 -6.33 5.80 -0.50
CA PRO A 24 -7.39 6.32 -1.35
C PRO A 24 -7.43 5.56 -2.69
N ALA A 25 -8.62 5.17 -3.11
CA ALA A 25 -8.96 4.55 -4.38
C ALA A 25 -9.96 5.42 -5.15
N TYR A 26 -10.26 5.08 -6.40
CA TYR A 26 -11.17 5.88 -7.25
C TYR A 26 -12.61 5.93 -6.71
N ASP A 27 -13.01 4.94 -5.92
CA ASP A 27 -14.34 4.72 -5.36
C ASP A 27 -14.41 4.97 -3.84
N GLY A 28 -13.32 5.44 -3.21
CA GLY A 28 -13.28 5.74 -1.79
C GLY A 28 -11.96 5.34 -1.14
N GLU A 29 -12.02 4.62 -0.02
CA GLU A 29 -10.85 4.09 0.66
C GLU A 29 -10.74 2.57 0.44
N VAL A 30 -9.53 2.07 0.21
CA VAL A 30 -9.23 0.64 0.12
C VAL A 30 -8.30 0.21 1.25
N GLY A 31 -8.71 -0.83 1.98
CA GLY A 31 -7.89 -1.48 3.00
C GLY A 31 -7.21 -2.73 2.43
N ILE A 32 -5.88 -2.83 2.55
CA ILE A 32 -5.10 -3.99 2.13
C ILE A 32 -4.46 -4.64 3.35
N LEU A 33 -4.75 -5.92 3.55
CA LEU A 33 -4.24 -6.74 4.65
C LEU A 33 -3.15 -7.70 4.17
N THR A 34 -2.37 -8.26 5.11
CA THR A 34 -1.47 -9.38 4.82
C THR A 34 -2.25 -10.54 4.19
N GLY A 35 -1.76 -11.07 3.06
CA GLY A 35 -2.40 -12.18 2.34
C GLY A 35 -3.52 -11.77 1.38
N HIS A 36 -3.67 -10.47 1.12
CA HIS A 36 -4.60 -9.96 0.11
C HIS A 36 -4.32 -10.56 -1.28
N ALA A 37 -5.38 -10.88 -2.03
CA ALA A 37 -5.25 -11.40 -3.39
C ALA A 37 -4.68 -10.33 -4.35
N PRO A 38 -3.92 -10.69 -5.39
CA PRO A 38 -3.43 -9.72 -6.37
C PRO A 38 -4.57 -8.97 -7.07
N MET A 39 -4.40 -7.66 -7.28
CA MET A 39 -5.30 -6.76 -8.03
C MET A 39 -4.54 -6.04 -9.13
#